data_AF-A0A365ZGT8-F1
#
_entry.id   AF-A0A365ZGT8-F1
#
_cell.length_a   1.000
_cell.length_b   1.000
_cell.length_c   1.000
_cell.angle_alpha   90.00
_cell.angle_beta   90.00
_cell.angle_gamma   90.00
#
_symmetry.space_group_name_H-M   'P 1'
#
loop_
_entity.id
_entity.type
_entity.pdbx_description
1 polymer ?
#
loop_
_entity_poly.entity_id
_entity_poly.type
_entity_poly.pdbx_seq_one_letter_code
_entity_poly.pdbx_strand_id
1 'polypeptide(L)'
;MGLRTRVTRSSDTAWNAGHRAAAPWLLACAVTGYAMAAGTAAGAVAAMSGGWVHPALWVCPGAGFVAVVVLLIAATAVADRHGRDAAER
;
A
#
# COMPACT_ATOMS: atom_id res chain seq x y z
N MET A 1 -14.60 4.86 -4.41
CA MET A 1 -13.66 4.32 -3.41
C MET A 1 -12.35 5.09 -3.55
N GLY A 2 -11.74 5.59 -2.47
CA GLY A 2 -10.52 6.41 -2.51
C GLY A 2 -10.07 6.86 -1.11
N LEU A 3 -8.91 7.50 -1.01
CA LEU A 3 -8.33 7.98 0.26
C LEU A 3 -9.18 9.13 0.82
N ARG A 4 -9.98 8.83 1.84
CA ARG A 4 -10.92 9.77 2.47
C ARG A 4 -10.34 10.36 3.74
N THR A 5 -9.62 11.47 3.59
CA THR A 5 -9.19 12.30 4.71
C THR A 5 -10.26 13.35 5.01
N ARG A 6 -10.05 14.20 6.03
CA ARG A 6 -10.94 15.35 6.24
C ARG A 6 -10.87 16.30 5.03
N VAL A 7 -9.68 16.49 4.48
CA VAL A 7 -9.40 17.42 3.39
C VAL A 7 -9.86 16.88 2.04
N THR A 8 -9.57 15.63 1.68
CA THR A 8 -10.01 15.11 0.37
C THR A 8 -11.53 15.02 0.23
N ARG A 9 -12.28 15.13 1.33
CA ARG A 9 -13.75 15.20 1.34
C ARG A 9 -14.31 16.62 1.27
N SER A 10 -13.50 17.67 1.37
CA SER A 10 -14.00 19.04 1.42
C SER A 10 -14.37 19.61 0.05
N SER A 11 -13.75 19.12 -1.03
CA SER A 11 -14.05 19.56 -2.40
C SER A 11 -13.53 18.56 -3.44
N ASP A 12 -14.06 18.64 -4.66
CA ASP A 12 -13.60 17.84 -5.80
C ASP A 12 -12.18 18.22 -6.23
N THR A 13 -11.79 19.49 -6.06
CA THR A 13 -10.42 19.96 -6.33
C THR A 13 -9.42 19.31 -5.38
N ALA A 14 -9.72 19.30 -4.08
CA ALA A 14 -8.91 18.63 -3.06
C ALA A 14 -8.88 17.11 -3.27
N TRP A 15 -10.02 16.51 -3.63
CA TRP A 15 -10.11 15.09 -3.98
C TRP A 15 -9.16 14.73 -5.13
N ASN A 16 -9.25 15.45 -6.25
CA ASN A 16 -8.46 15.15 -7.45
C ASN A 16 -6.97 15.45 -7.27
N ALA A 17 -6.60 16.50 -6.54
CA ALA A 17 -5.21 16.80 -6.23
C ALA A 17 -4.60 15.74 -5.32
N GLY A 18 -5.28 15.41 -4.22
CA GLY A 18 -4.82 14.39 -3.28
C GLY A 18 -4.67 13.01 -3.93
N HIS A 19 -5.63 12.57 -4.75
CA HIS A 19 -5.56 11.26 -5.41
C HIS A 19 -4.49 11.19 -6.48
N ARG A 20 -4.29 12.26 -7.27
CA ARG A 20 -3.19 12.30 -8.26
C ARG A 20 -1.84 12.18 -7.58
N ALA A 21 -1.64 12.87 -6.46
CA ALA A 21 -0.38 12.81 -5.73
C ALA A 21 -0.16 11.46 -5.01
N ALA A 22 -1.23 10.82 -4.53
CA ALA A 22 -1.15 9.52 -3.88
C ALA A 22 -1.05 8.33 -4.85
N ALA A 23 -1.34 8.52 -6.14
CA ALA A 23 -1.32 7.47 -7.16
C ALA A 23 -0.02 6.61 -7.18
N PRO A 24 1.20 7.18 -7.21
CA PRO A 24 2.43 6.37 -7.20
C PRO A 24 2.58 5.53 -5.91
N TRP A 25 2.11 6.04 -4.77
CA TRP A 25 2.14 5.32 -3.50
C TRP A 25 1.17 4.16 -3.46
N LEU A 26 -0.04 4.36 -4.00
CA LEU A 26 -1.03 3.29 -4.14
C LEU A 26 -0.56 2.22 -5.14
N LEU A 27 0.11 2.61 -6.22
CA LEU A 27 0.72 1.67 -7.14
C LEU A 27 1.84 0.87 -6.46
N ALA A 28 2.74 1.54 -5.73
CA ALA A 28 3.78 0.87 -4.95
C ALA A 28 3.19 -0.11 -3.94
N CYS A 29 2.09 0.26 -3.29
CA CYS A 29 1.35 -0.59 -2.37
C CYS A 29 0.82 -1.86 -3.06
N ALA A 30 0.17 -1.72 -4.21
CA ALA A 30 -0.34 -2.85 -5.00
C ALA A 30 0.80 -3.77 -5.46
N VAL A 31 1.87 -3.20 -6.04
CA VAL A 31 3.04 -3.96 -6.50
C VAL A 31 3.69 -4.72 -5.35
N THR A 32 3.87 -4.07 -4.19
CA THR A 32 4.43 -4.71 -3.00
C THR A 32 3.56 -5.88 -2.54
N GLY A 33 2.25 -5.68 -2.44
CA GLY A 33 1.31 -6.72 -2.05
C GLY A 33 1.38 -7.94 -2.98
N TYR A 34 1.35 -7.73 -4.29
CA TYR A 34 1.44 -8.82 -5.27
C TYR A 34 2.80 -9.51 -5.25
N ALA A 35 3.91 -8.77 -5.15
CA ALA A 35 5.26 -9.34 -5.09
C ALA A 35 5.43 -10.23 -3.85
N MET A 36 4.96 -9.77 -2.69
CA MET A 36 5.06 -10.52 -1.44
C MET A 36 4.13 -11.75 -1.44
N ALA A 37 2.93 -11.63 -2.02
CA ALA A 37 2.03 -12.76 -2.19
C ALA A 37 2.63 -13.83 -3.12
N ALA A 38 3.19 -13.42 -4.26
CA ALA A 38 3.85 -14.32 -5.19
C ALA A 38 5.08 -15.01 -4.55
N GLY A 39 5.92 -14.25 -3.84
CA GLY A 39 7.07 -14.80 -3.12
C GLY A 39 6.68 -15.78 -2.03
N THR A 40 5.61 -15.47 -1.27
CA THR A 40 5.08 -16.37 -0.24
C THR A 40 4.55 -17.66 -0.85
N ALA A 41 3.77 -17.57 -1.94
CA ALA A 41 3.22 -18.73 -2.63
C ALA A 41 4.35 -19.62 -3.22
N ALA A 42 5.33 -19.02 -3.89
CA ALA A 42 6.48 -19.75 -4.43
C ALA A 42 7.29 -20.44 -3.32
N GLY A 43 7.53 -19.73 -2.20
CA GLY A 43 8.20 -20.30 -1.03
C GLY A 43 7.43 -21.46 -0.42
N ALA A 44 6.10 -21.38 -0.34
CA ALA A 44 5.26 -22.45 0.18
C ALA A 44 5.32 -23.69 -0.70
N VAL A 45 5.21 -23.54 -2.03
CA VAL A 45 5.35 -24.65 -2.98
C VAL A 45 6.73 -25.30 -2.87
N ALA A 46 7.80 -24.51 -2.78
CA ALA A 46 9.15 -25.04 -2.61
C ALA A 46 9.31 -25.81 -1.29
N ALA A 47 8.80 -25.28 -0.17
CA ALA A 47 8.86 -25.94 1.14
C ALA A 47 8.08 -27.26 1.15
N MET A 48 6.90 -27.30 0.53
CA MET A 48 6.12 -28.53 0.38
C MET A 48 6.86 -29.58 -0.44
N SER A 49 7.55 -29.17 -1.51
CA SER A 49 8.34 -30.09 -2.35
C SER A 49 9.60 -30.64 -1.64
N GLY A 50 10.19 -29.88 -0.73
CA GLY A 50 11.37 -30.27 0.04
C GLY A 50 11.10 -31.05 1.32
N GLY A 51 9.83 -31.24 1.70
CA GLY A 51 9.44 -31.98 2.91
C GLY A 51 9.78 -31.30 4.24
N TRP A 52 10.19 -30.02 4.21
CA TRP A 52 10.54 -29.25 5.40
C TRP A 52 10.04 -27.81 5.29
N VAL A 53 9.36 -27.34 6.34
CA VAL A 53 8.82 -25.98 6.43
C VAL A 53 9.60 -25.22 7.49
N HIS A 54 10.44 -24.28 7.04
CA HIS A 54 11.19 -23.42 7.95
C HIS A 54 10.30 -22.29 8.49
N PRO A 55 10.31 -21.98 9.80
CA PRO A 55 9.47 -20.92 10.38
C PRO A 55 9.65 -19.54 9.74
N ALA A 56 10.83 -19.26 9.18
CA ALA A 56 11.11 -18.01 8.48
C ALA A 56 10.22 -17.77 7.24
N LEU A 57 9.57 -18.81 6.71
CA LEU A 57 8.63 -18.68 5.59
C LEU A 57 7.46 -17.73 5.92
N TRP A 58 7.09 -17.64 7.21
CA TRP A 58 6.01 -16.77 7.69
C TRP A 58 6.45 -15.32 7.94
N VAL A 59 7.76 -15.07 8.03
CA VAL A 59 8.29 -13.70 8.17
C VAL A 59 8.05 -12.90 6.90
N CYS A 60 8.10 -13.56 5.74
CA CYS A 60 7.87 -12.92 4.44
C CYS A 60 6.47 -12.29 4.32
N PRO A 61 5.34 -13.02 4.47
CA PRO A 61 4.01 -12.43 4.40
C PRO A 61 3.77 -11.39 5.51
N GLY A 62 4.32 -11.60 6.71
CA GLY A 62 4.25 -10.63 7.81
C GLY A 62 4.91 -9.30 7.47
N ALA A 63 6.16 -9.34 6.99
CA ALA A 63 6.89 -8.15 6.56
C ALA A 63 6.22 -7.45 5.38
N GLY A 64 5.69 -8.22 4.43
CA GLY A 64 4.97 -7.70 3.27
C GLY A 64 3.70 -6.94 3.67
N PHE A 65 2.94 -7.48 4.62
CA PHE A 65 1.75 -6.82 5.15
C PHE A 65 2.11 -5.49 5.84
N VAL A 66 3.14 -5.49 6.70
CA VAL A 66 3.61 -4.26 7.37
C VAL A 66 4.04 -3.21 6.34
N ALA A 67 4.79 -3.61 5.30
CA ALA A 67 5.19 -2.70 4.23
C ALA A 67 3.99 -2.08 3.50
N VAL A 68 2.97 -2.88 3.18
CA VAL A 68 1.72 -2.40 2.57
C VAL A 68 1.00 -1.39 3.45
N VAL A 69 0.90 -1.65 4.76
CA VAL A 69 0.29 -0.72 5.73
C VAL A 69 1.05 0.60 5.78
N VAL A 70 2.37 0.57 5.85
CA VAL A 70 3.21 1.77 5.87
C VAL A 70 3.01 2.59 4.58
N LEU A 71 2.97 1.94 3.43
CA LEU A 71 2.72 2.60 2.14
C LEU A 71 1.33 3.25 2.08
N LEU A 72 0.30 2.60 2.63
CA LEU A 72 -1.05 3.18 2.71
C LEU A 72 -1.12 4.40 3.63
N ILE A 73 -0.44 4.35 4.77
CA ILE A 73 -0.35 5.50 5.69
C ILE A 73 0.35 6.67 4.98
N ALA A 74 1.47 6.41 4.31
CA ALA A 74 2.19 7.42 3.53
C ALA A 74 1.32 8.00 2.40
N ALA A 75 0.64 7.15 1.63
CA ALA A 75 -0.29 7.58 0.58
C ALA A 75 -1.39 8.50 1.14
N THR A 76 -1.93 8.16 2.30
CA THR A 76 -2.98 8.94 2.98
C THR A 76 -2.46 10.31 3.41
N ALA A 77 -1.25 10.37 3.99
CA ALA A 77 -0.62 11.63 4.39
C ALA A 77 -0.31 12.54 3.18
N VAL A 78 0.18 11.95 2.08
CA VAL A 78 0.45 12.65 0.82
C VAL A 78 -0.85 13.20 0.21
N ALA A 79 -1.93 12.40 0.21
CA ALA A 79 -3.24 12.84 -0.26
C ALA A 79 -3.80 14.00 0.57
N ASP A 80 -3.67 13.94 1.90
CA ASP A 80 -4.15 15.00 2.79
C ASP A 80 -3.42 16.32 2.54
N ARG A 81 -2.07 16.27 2.47
CA ARG A 81 -1.24 17.45 2.24
C ARG A 81 -1.57 18.12 0.92
N HIS A 82 -1.58 17.38 -0.19
CA HIS A 82 -1.83 17.97 -1.50
C HIS A 82 -3.29 18.33 -1.74
N GLY A 83 -4.23 17.64 -1.08
CA GLY A 83 -5.61 18.10 -1.03
C GLY A 83 -5.72 19.47 -0.35
N ARG A 84 -4.93 19.72 0.71
CA ARG A 84 -4.96 20.98 1.47
C ARG A 84 -4.41 22.12 0.63
N ASP A 85 -3.24 21.92 0.04
CA ASP A 85 -2.60 22.89 -0.85
C ASP A 85 -3.52 23.31 -2.01
N ALA A 86 -4.39 22.41 -2.47
CA ALA A 86 -5.33 22.67 -3.55
C ALA A 86 -6.68 23.25 -3.09
N ALA A 87 -7.02 23.12 -1.81
CA ALA A 87 -8.23 23.72 -1.23
C ALA A 87 -8.01 25.18 -0.80
N GLU A 88 -6.75 25.55 -0.51
CA GLU A 88 -6.33 26.90 -0.13
C GLU A 88 -6.03 27.81 -1.34
N ARG A 89 -6.09 27.27 -2.56
CA ARG A 89 -5.94 28.00 -3.83
C ARG A 89 -7.29 28.26 -4.47
#